data_AF-A0A7L4TIQ7-F1
#
_entry.id   AF-A0A7L4TIQ7-F1
#
_cell.length_a   1.000
_cell.length_b   1.000
_cell.length_c   1.000
_cell.angle_alpha   90.00
_cell.angle_beta   90.00
_cell.angle_gamma   90.00
#
_symmetry.space_group_name_H-M   'P 1'
#
loop_
_entity.id
_entity.type
_entity.pdbx_description
1 polymer ?
#
loop_
_entity_poly.entity_id
_entity_poly.type
_entity_poly.pdbx_seq_one_letter_code
_entity_poly.pdbx_strand_id
1 'polypeptide(L)' 'MSFSSLKNITPLTFYFGSVVCFVLANVIRDQTLSFYYVLLVLGIAFFFMGILKRLKTKR' A
#
# COMPACT_ATOMS: atom_id res chain seq x y z
N MET A 1 3.35 11.98 -23.12
CA MET A 1 3.04 10.56 -22.88
C MET A 1 1.79 10.49 -22.02
N SER A 2 0.76 9.82 -22.52
CA SER A 2 -0.59 9.86 -21.97
C SER A 2 -0.69 9.05 -20.68
N PHE A 3 -0.95 9.71 -19.56
CA PHE A 3 -1.16 9.10 -18.24
C PHE A 3 -2.55 8.43 -18.11
N SER A 4 -3.00 7.72 -19.15
CA SER A 4 -4.23 6.93 -19.11
C SER A 4 -4.14 5.73 -18.15
N SER A 5 -2.94 5.29 -17.75
CA SER A 5 -2.75 4.22 -16.75
C SER A 5 -3.20 4.57 -15.34
N LEU A 6 -3.37 5.85 -15.00
CA LEU A 6 -3.86 6.27 -13.68
C LEU A 6 -5.39 6.13 -13.53
N LYS A 7 -6.13 6.00 -14.64
CA LYS A 7 -7.60 5.87 -14.62
C LYS A 7 -8.08 4.45 -14.26
N ASN A 8 -7.21 3.45 -14.40
CA ASN A 8 -7.46 2.04 -14.07
C ASN A 8 -6.57 1.53 -12.92
N ILE A 9 -6.15 2.42 -12.02
CA ILE A 9 -5.54 2.01 -10.75
C ILE A 9 -6.62 1.35 -9.91
N THR A 10 -6.76 0.04 -10.13
CA THR A 10 -7.67 -0.82 -9.41
C THR A 10 -7.25 -0.84 -7.93
N PRO A 11 -8.20 -0.97 -6.99
CA PRO A 11 -7.90 -1.14 -5.57
C PRO A 11 -6.86 -2.24 -5.28
N LEU A 12 -6.75 -3.20 -6.21
CA LEU A 12 -5.75 -4.27 -6.21
C LEU A 12 -4.30 -3.75 -6.19
N THR A 13 -4.00 -2.65 -6.88
CA THR A 13 -2.66 -2.03 -6.88
C THR A 13 -2.28 -1.46 -5.52
N PHE A 14 -3.22 -0.80 -4.84
CA PHE A 14 -3.05 -0.34 -3.46
C PHE A 14 -2.84 -1.51 -2.51
N TYR A 15 -3.61 -2.60 -2.67
CA TYR A 15 -3.41 -3.83 -1.92
C TYR A 15 -2.02 -4.44 -2.16
N PHE A 16 -1.60 -4.58 -3.42
CA PHE A 16 -0.29 -5.12 -3.76
C PHE A 16 0.84 -4.28 -3.18
N GLY A 17 0.76 -2.95 -3.30
CA GLY A 17 1.73 -2.03 -2.71
C GLY A 17 1.79 -2.16 -1.18
N SER A 18 0.64 -2.36 -0.53
CA SER A 18 0.56 -2.57 0.92
C SER A 18 1.24 -3.87 1.35
N VAL A 19 0.99 -4.97 0.62
CA VAL A 19 1.63 -6.27 0.88
C VAL A 19 3.14 -6.17 0.70
N VAL A 20 3.61 -5.54 -0.37
CA VAL A 20 5.05 -5.33 -0.60
C VAL A 20 5.66 -4.48 0.52
N CYS A 21 5.00 -3.41 0.95
CA CYS A 21 5.45 -2.61 2.11
C CYS A 21 5.51 -3.44 3.40
N PHE A 22 4.54 -4.30 3.66
CA PHE A 22 4.56 -5.16 4.84
C PHE A 22 5.64 -6.22 4.79
N VAL A 23 5.87 -6.83 3.62
CA VAL A 23 6.95 -7.81 3.44
C VAL A 23 8.30 -7.12 3.64
N LEU A 24 8.51 -5.97 3.00
CA LEU A 24 9.72 -5.17 3.18
C LEU A 24 9.89 -4.75 4.65
N ALA A 25 8.85 -4.25 5.31
CA ALA A 25 8.89 -3.90 6.72
C ALA A 25 9.40 -5.09 7.55
N ASN A 26 8.85 -6.29 7.32
CA ASN A 26 9.28 -7.49 8.02
C ASN A 26 10.73 -7.89 7.72
N VAL A 27 11.20 -7.71 6.47
CA VAL A 27 12.60 -8.01 6.10
C VAL A 27 13.58 -7.06 6.78
N ILE A 28 13.25 -5.77 6.89
CA ILE A 28 14.14 -4.76 7.48
C ILE A 28 13.94 -4.61 9.00
N ARG A 29 13.02 -5.37 9.59
CA ARG A 29 12.66 -5.35 11.02
C ARG A 29 13.88 -5.53 11.92
N ASP A 30 14.72 -6.51 11.59
CA ASP A 30 15.88 -6.86 12.41
C ASP A 30 17.07 -5.91 12.24
N GLN A 31 17.10 -5.11 11.16
CA GLN A 31 18.18 -4.13 10.95
C GLN A 31 17.85 -2.76 11.54
N THR A 32 16.62 -2.28 11.37
CA THR A 32 16.26 -0.91 11.74
C THR A 32 14.82 -0.83 12.25
N LEU A 33 14.65 -0.89 13.58
CA LEU A 33 13.35 -0.77 14.23
C LEU A 33 12.60 0.52 13.82
N SER A 34 13.30 1.65 13.69
CA SER A 34 12.70 2.92 13.26
C SER A 34 12.14 2.84 11.84
N PHE A 35 12.89 2.25 10.90
CA PHE A 35 12.46 2.11 9.51
C PHE A 35 11.32 1.10 9.38
N TYR A 36 11.36 0.04 10.18
CA TYR A 36 10.28 -0.93 10.33
C TYR A 36 8.96 -0.26 10.74
N TYR A 37 8.96 0.56 11.79
CA TYR A 37 7.73 1.23 12.24
C TYR A 37 7.19 2.20 11.18
N VAL A 38 8.05 2.94 10.49
CA VAL A 38 7.63 3.84 9.40
C VAL A 38 6.99 3.05 8.26
N LEU A 39 7.65 1.99 7.75
CA LEU A 39 7.12 1.19 6.65
C LEU A 39 5.86 0.42 7.04
N LEU A 40 5.76 -0.02 8.29
CA LEU A 40 4.59 -0.71 8.82
C LEU A 40 3.38 0.23 8.86
N VAL A 41 3.53 1.43 9.43
CA VAL A 41 2.46 2.43 9.47
C VAL A 41 2.06 2.86 8.06
N LEU A 42 3.04 3.04 7.15
CA LEU A 42 2.80 3.37 5.75
C LEU A 42 2.01 2.26 5.03
N GLY A 43 2.38 1.00 5.25
CA GLY A 43 1.69 -0.17 4.70
C GLY A 43 0.25 -0.28 5.19
N ILE A 44 0.00 -0.02 6.48
CA ILE A 44 -1.36 0.02 7.06
C ILE A 44 -2.18 1.14 6.40
N ALA A 45 -1.62 2.34 6.28
CA ALA A 45 -2.30 3.47 5.66
C ALA A 45 -2.68 3.17 4.20
N PHE A 46 -1.76 2.61 3.41
CA PHE A 46 -2.03 2.19 2.03
C PHE A 46 -3.08 1.09 1.94
N PHE A 47 -3.08 0.15 2.89
CA PHE A 47 -4.04 -0.95 2.94
C PHE A 47 -5.47 -0.45 3.16
N PHE A 48 -5.65 0.42 4.16
CA PHE A 48 -6.94 1.06 4.43
C PHE A 48 -7.38 1.96 3.27
N MET A 49 -6.47 2.72 2.68
CA MET A 49 -6.79 3.58 1.52
C MET A 49 -7.25 2.75 0.31
N GLY A 50 -6.63 1.59 0.07
CA GLY A 50 -7.06 0.63 -0.95
C GLY A 50 -8.45 0.06 -0.69
N ILE A 51 -8.74 -0.31 0.56
CA ILE A 51 -10.07 -0.78 0.98
C ILE A 51 -11.13 0.31 0.80
N LEU A 52 -10.86 1.54 1.24
CA LEU A 52 -11.78 2.66 1.11
C LEU A 52 -12.07 2.98 -0.36
N LYS A 53 -11.06 2.94 -1.24
CA LYS A 53 -11.28 3.07 -2.70
C LYS A 53 -12.16 1.95 -3.26
N ARG A 54 -11.99 0.71 -2.80
CA ARG A 54 -12.84 -0.42 -3.20
C ARG A 54 -14.30 -0.25 -2.75
N LEU A 55 -14.51 0.30 -1.55
CA LEU A 55 -15.85 0.57 -1.02
C LEU A 55 -16.53 1.72 -1.77
N LYS A 56 -15.79 2.81 -2.06
CA LYS A 56 -16.32 3.97 -2.78
C LYS A 56 -16.67 3.67 -4.24
N THR A 57 -15.92 2.80 -4.93
CA THR A 57 -16.18 2.47 -6.34
C THR A 57 -17.36 1.52 -6.56
N LYS A 58 -17.89 0.91 -5.50
CA LYS A 58 -19.08 0.04 -5.56
C LYS A 58 -20.40 0.78 -5.27
N ARG A 59 -20.36 2.09 -4.99
CA ARG A 59 -21.54 2.94 -4.79
C ARG A 59 -21.86 3.73 -6.04
#